data_AF-A0A5S4T9P2-F1
#
_entry.id   AF-A0A5S4T9P2-F1
#
_cell.length_a   1.000
_cell.length_b   1.000
_cell.length_c   1.000
_cell.angle_alpha   90.00
_cell.angle_beta   90.00
_cell.angle_gamma   90.00
#
_symmetry.space_group_name_H-M   'P 1'
#
loop_
_entity.id
_entity.type
_entity.pdbx_description
1 polymer ?
#
loop_
_entity_poly.entity_id
_entity_poly.type
_entity_poly.pdbx_seq_one_letter_code
_entity_poly.pdbx_strand_id
1 'polypeptide(L)'
;QYDKVAAILKEHLGMKKKDVIKQLKRKGLFQVSFGTSGSGISYSTMSTIQKAMEAAKIKGIAFSASPGRMYPNGTFASEFIGLASLTEDKKTGVKSLVGKSGLEASFDKILSGQDGVITYQKDRNGNTLLGTGKTVKKAVDGKDIYTTLSEPIQTFLET
;
A
#
# COMPACT_ATOMS: atom_id res chain seq x y z
N GLN A 1 -9.07 24.72 6.99
CA GLN A 1 -8.43 23.38 7.08
C GLN A 1 -7.80 22.96 5.75
N TYR A 2 -8.50 23.05 4.62
CA TYR A 2 -8.00 22.56 3.32
C TYR A 2 -6.68 23.19 2.85
N ASP A 3 -6.43 24.48 3.09
CA ASP A 3 -5.16 25.11 2.70
C ASP A 3 -3.95 24.55 3.44
N LYS A 4 -4.12 24.17 4.73
CA LYS A 4 -3.07 23.52 5.51
C LYS A 4 -2.78 22.11 4.98
N VAL A 5 -3.84 21.34 4.66
CA VAL A 5 -3.69 20.02 4.02
C VAL A 5 -2.93 20.17 2.70
N ALA A 6 -3.31 21.12 1.86
CA ALA A 6 -2.65 21.39 0.59
C ALA A 6 -1.18 21.83 0.75
N ALA A 7 -0.84 22.57 1.81
CA ALA A 7 0.55 22.92 2.11
C ALA A 7 1.39 21.70 2.47
N ILE A 8 0.90 20.85 3.38
CA ILE A 8 1.62 19.65 3.83
C ILE A 8 1.79 18.64 2.67
N LEU A 9 0.74 18.43 1.87
CA LEU A 9 0.84 17.54 0.70
C LEU A 9 1.73 18.11 -0.41
N LYS A 10 1.81 19.44 -0.57
CA LYS A 10 2.78 20.06 -1.48
C LYS A 10 4.21 19.81 -1.00
N GLU A 11 4.47 20.00 0.28
CA GLU A 11 5.80 19.88 0.88
C GLU A 11 6.35 18.45 0.78
N HIS A 12 5.55 17.45 1.13
CA HIS A 12 6.03 16.07 1.22
C HIS A 12 5.77 15.22 -0.03
N LEU A 13 4.79 15.58 -0.85
CA LEU A 13 4.39 14.79 -2.04
C LEU A 13 4.47 15.60 -3.35
N GLY A 14 4.96 16.85 -3.31
CA GLY A 14 5.08 17.69 -4.50
C GLY A 14 3.76 18.08 -5.16
N MET A 15 2.61 17.83 -4.50
CA MET A 15 1.30 18.09 -5.10
C MET A 15 1.04 19.59 -5.28
N LYS A 16 0.43 19.96 -6.41
CA LYS A 16 -0.01 21.35 -6.62
C LYS A 16 -1.16 21.67 -5.66
N LYS A 17 -1.00 22.72 -4.85
CA LYS A 17 -2.03 23.16 -3.88
C LYS A 17 -3.41 23.31 -4.50
N LYS A 18 -3.48 23.90 -5.70
CA LYS A 18 -4.74 24.11 -6.44
C LYS A 18 -5.47 22.80 -6.71
N ASP A 19 -4.74 21.74 -7.08
CA ASP A 19 -5.30 20.44 -7.42
C ASP A 19 -5.78 19.71 -6.15
N VAL A 20 -5.02 19.79 -5.06
CA VAL A 20 -5.42 19.27 -3.75
C VAL A 20 -6.72 19.92 -3.28
N ILE A 21 -6.80 21.25 -3.32
CA ILE A 21 -7.99 21.99 -2.90
C ILE A 21 -9.18 21.66 -3.80
N LYS A 22 -8.97 21.56 -5.12
CA LYS A 22 -10.02 21.18 -6.07
C LYS A 22 -10.57 19.79 -5.75
N GLN A 23 -9.70 18.82 -5.45
CA GLN A 23 -10.09 17.46 -5.10
C GLN A 23 -10.86 17.43 -3.77
N LEU A 24 -10.39 18.15 -2.74
CA LEU A 24 -11.06 18.24 -1.43
C LEU A 24 -12.43 18.93 -1.48
N LYS A 25 -12.67 19.85 -2.42
CA LYS A 25 -13.93 20.61 -2.56
C LYS A 25 -15.00 19.90 -3.39
N ARG A 26 -14.77 18.66 -3.85
CA ARG A 26 -15.76 17.91 -4.65
C ARG A 26 -17.02 17.65 -3.81
N LYS A 27 -18.17 18.06 -4.35
CA LYS A 27 -19.46 17.91 -3.67
C LYS A 27 -20.00 16.48 -3.80
N GLY A 28 -20.77 16.04 -2.80
CA GLY A 28 -21.47 14.77 -2.81
C GLY A 28 -20.59 13.53 -2.61
N LEU A 29 -19.34 13.70 -2.20
CA LEU A 29 -18.41 12.60 -1.94
C LEU A 29 -18.18 12.44 -0.44
N PHE A 30 -18.23 11.19 0.03
CA PHE A 30 -17.88 10.83 1.41
C PHE A 30 -16.36 10.90 1.65
N GLN A 31 -15.58 10.48 0.67
CA GLN A 31 -14.11 10.47 0.71
C GLN A 31 -13.55 10.84 -0.66
N VAL A 32 -12.36 11.43 -0.66
CA VAL A 32 -11.54 11.63 -1.86
C VAL A 32 -10.15 11.04 -1.67
N SER A 33 -9.57 10.56 -2.77
CA SER A 33 -8.18 10.07 -2.82
C SER A 33 -7.36 10.93 -3.78
N PHE A 34 -6.04 10.92 -3.63
CA PHE A 34 -5.12 11.78 -4.39
C PHE A 34 -4.39 11.05 -5.53
N GLY A 35 -4.95 9.93 -6.00
CA GLY A 35 -4.42 9.18 -7.15
C GLY A 35 -2.98 8.71 -6.96
N THR A 36 -2.21 8.70 -8.04
CA THR A 36 -0.80 8.25 -8.08
C THR A 36 0.09 9.08 -7.17
N SER A 37 -0.08 10.41 -7.13
CA SER A 37 0.69 11.27 -6.24
C SER A 37 0.43 11.01 -4.75
N GLY A 38 -0.71 10.41 -4.41
CA GLY A 38 -1.05 10.01 -3.04
C GLY A 38 -0.86 8.53 -2.74
N SER A 39 -0.30 7.76 -3.69
CA SER A 39 -0.12 6.31 -3.59
C SER A 39 1.36 5.96 -3.71
N GLY A 40 1.78 4.80 -3.19
CA GLY A 40 3.17 4.37 -3.26
C GLY A 40 4.14 5.20 -2.40
N ILE A 41 3.63 5.89 -1.38
CA ILE A 41 4.46 6.65 -0.45
C ILE A 41 5.18 5.70 0.51
N SER A 42 6.44 6.00 0.84
CA SER A 42 7.19 5.24 1.83
C SER A 42 6.57 5.39 3.22
N TYR A 43 6.85 4.43 4.10
CA TYR A 43 6.42 4.48 5.50
C TYR A 43 6.95 5.75 6.20
N SER A 44 8.19 6.15 5.93
CA SER A 44 8.78 7.37 6.50
C SER A 44 8.04 8.63 6.07
N THR A 45 7.76 8.78 4.76
CA THR A 45 6.98 9.92 4.25
C THR A 45 5.57 9.94 4.81
N MET A 46 4.90 8.78 4.87
CA MET A 46 3.57 8.65 5.48
C MET A 46 3.59 9.09 6.96
N SER A 47 4.54 8.60 7.75
CA SER A 47 4.69 8.97 9.16
C SER A 47 4.96 10.47 9.33
N THR A 48 5.77 11.08 8.47
CA THR A 48 6.06 12.52 8.52
C THR A 48 4.79 13.34 8.24
N ILE A 49 4.04 12.98 7.20
CA ILE A 49 2.77 13.63 6.87
C ILE A 49 1.78 13.47 8.02
N GLN A 50 1.64 12.26 8.59
CA GLN A 50 0.73 12.01 9.70
C GLN A 50 1.05 12.91 10.89
N LYS A 51 2.32 12.98 11.32
CA LYS A 51 2.76 13.87 12.41
C LYS A 51 2.50 15.35 12.11
N ALA A 52 2.74 15.80 10.87
CA ALA A 52 2.46 17.17 10.46
C ALA A 52 0.96 17.50 10.50
N MET A 53 0.11 16.56 10.08
CA MET A 53 -1.35 16.72 10.13
C MET A 53 -1.86 16.75 11.58
N GLU A 54 -1.33 15.89 12.45
CA GLU A 54 -1.65 15.86 13.89
C GLU A 54 -1.24 17.16 14.59
N ALA A 55 -0.01 17.64 14.36
CA ALA A 55 0.48 18.92 14.90
C ALA A 55 -0.37 20.11 14.43
N ALA A 56 -0.85 20.07 13.19
CA ALA A 56 -1.76 21.07 12.63
C ALA A 56 -3.23 20.90 13.10
N LYS A 57 -3.53 19.91 13.95
CA LYS A 57 -4.86 19.54 14.45
C LYS A 57 -5.86 19.21 13.33
N ILE A 58 -5.37 18.64 12.23
CA ILE A 58 -6.17 18.25 11.06
C ILE A 58 -6.78 16.88 11.33
N LYS A 59 -8.10 16.76 11.16
CA LYS A 59 -8.86 15.50 11.28
C LYS A 59 -9.40 15.07 9.91
N GLY A 60 -9.73 13.79 9.77
CA GLY A 60 -10.35 13.23 8.56
C GLY A 60 -9.35 12.83 7.46
N ILE A 61 -8.10 12.55 7.83
CA ILE A 61 -7.09 11.98 6.93
C ILE A 61 -6.81 10.56 7.40
N ALA A 62 -6.72 9.63 6.45
CA ALA A 62 -6.38 8.25 6.69
C ALA A 62 -5.40 7.75 5.62
N PHE A 63 -4.54 6.82 6.02
CA PHE A 63 -3.65 6.10 5.12
C PHE A 63 -4.07 4.62 5.08
N SER A 64 -3.98 4.02 3.90
CA SER A 64 -4.15 2.57 3.74
C SER A 64 -2.79 1.99 3.37
N ALA A 65 -2.30 1.04 4.17
CA ALA A 65 -1.12 0.27 3.79
C ALA A 65 -1.46 -0.57 2.54
N SER A 66 -0.50 -0.64 1.62
CA SER A 66 -0.54 -1.56 0.48
C SER A 66 0.76 -2.33 0.47
N PRO A 67 0.73 -3.67 0.31
CA PRO A 67 1.95 -4.44 0.18
C PRO A 67 2.67 -4.08 -1.13
N GLY A 68 4.00 -4.18 -1.12
CA GLY A 68 4.86 -4.02 -2.28
C GLY A 68 5.89 -5.15 -2.32
N ARG A 69 6.34 -5.52 -3.52
CA ARG A 69 7.38 -6.55 -3.73
C ARG A 69 8.61 -5.90 -4.34
N MET A 70 9.80 -6.22 -3.81
CA MET A 70 11.07 -5.67 -4.24
C MET A 70 12.00 -6.80 -4.66
N TYR A 71 12.63 -6.66 -5.83
CA TYR A 71 13.67 -7.55 -6.34
C TYR A 71 14.99 -6.76 -6.36
N PRO A 72 15.79 -6.80 -5.28
CA PRO A 72 16.91 -5.88 -5.09
C PRO A 72 18.03 -6.07 -6.10
N ASN A 73 18.19 -7.29 -6.64
CA ASN A 73 19.29 -7.66 -7.54
C ASN A 73 19.02 -7.33 -9.01
N GLY A 74 17.89 -6.67 -9.34
CA GLY A 74 17.58 -6.27 -10.71
C GLY A 74 17.48 -7.47 -11.66
N THR A 75 18.27 -7.47 -12.73
CA THR A 75 18.40 -8.61 -13.65
C THR A 75 19.19 -9.72 -12.97
N PHE A 76 18.47 -10.66 -12.36
CA PHE A 76 19.05 -11.77 -11.61
C PHE A 76 18.03 -12.91 -11.55
N ALA A 77 18.30 -14.02 -12.24
CA ALA A 77 17.43 -15.20 -12.28
C ALA A 77 15.94 -14.85 -12.48
N SER A 78 15.66 -13.84 -13.31
CA SER A 78 14.38 -13.13 -13.33
C SER A 78 13.20 -14.04 -13.66
N GLU A 79 13.37 -14.95 -14.62
CA GLU A 79 12.37 -15.92 -15.05
C GLU A 79 12.17 -17.02 -14.00
N PHE A 80 13.25 -17.42 -13.33
CA PHE A 80 13.21 -18.42 -12.27
C PHE A 80 12.51 -17.89 -11.02
N ILE A 81 12.89 -16.70 -10.54
CA ILE A 81 12.24 -16.04 -9.40
C ILE A 81 10.80 -15.69 -9.78
N GLY A 82 10.61 -15.11 -10.95
CA GLY A 82 9.31 -14.65 -11.44
C GLY A 82 8.86 -13.35 -10.77
N LEU A 83 7.58 -13.02 -10.96
CA LEU A 83 6.99 -11.77 -10.48
C LEU A 83 5.73 -12.02 -9.66
N ALA A 84 5.65 -11.48 -8.45
CA ALA A 84 4.41 -11.17 -7.76
C ALA A 84 3.89 -9.77 -8.12
N SER A 85 2.57 -9.63 -8.24
CA SER A 85 1.91 -8.36 -8.57
C SER A 85 0.73 -8.09 -7.66
N LEU A 86 0.50 -6.81 -7.38
CA LEU A 86 -0.64 -6.35 -6.60
C LEU A 86 -1.94 -6.70 -7.33
N THR A 87 -2.82 -7.44 -6.65
CA THR A 87 -4.15 -7.81 -7.13
C THR A 87 -5.18 -7.24 -6.16
N GLU A 88 -6.26 -6.67 -6.69
CA GLU A 88 -7.38 -6.16 -5.90
C GLU A 88 -8.59 -7.07 -6.08
N ASP A 89 -9.12 -7.56 -4.97
CA ASP A 89 -10.40 -8.28 -4.97
C ASP A 89 -11.52 -7.29 -5.27
N LYS A 90 -12.24 -7.50 -6.38
CA LYS A 90 -13.28 -6.58 -6.85
C LYS A 90 -14.50 -6.51 -5.92
N LYS A 91 -14.73 -7.52 -5.08
CA LYS A 91 -15.88 -7.58 -4.16
C LYS A 91 -15.53 -6.92 -2.83
N THR A 92 -14.33 -7.13 -2.33
CA THR A 92 -13.91 -6.67 -0.99
C THR A 92 -13.06 -5.41 -1.02
N GLY A 93 -12.45 -5.08 -2.16
CA GLY A 93 -11.47 -4.01 -2.32
C GLY A 93 -10.12 -4.29 -1.65
N VAL A 94 -9.92 -5.52 -1.16
CA VAL A 94 -8.67 -5.93 -0.50
C VAL A 94 -7.57 -6.07 -1.53
N LYS A 95 -6.40 -5.50 -1.23
CA LYS A 95 -5.21 -5.55 -2.08
C LYS A 95 -4.19 -6.52 -1.50
N SER A 96 -3.77 -7.51 -2.28
CA SER A 96 -2.78 -8.52 -1.90
C SER A 96 -1.73 -8.71 -3.01
N LEU A 97 -0.55 -9.20 -2.65
CA LEU A 97 0.44 -9.65 -3.63
C LEU A 97 0.09 -11.08 -4.06
N VAL A 98 0.10 -11.33 -5.37
CA VAL A 98 -0.13 -12.65 -5.95
C VAL A 98 0.99 -12.96 -6.94
N GLY A 99 1.65 -14.10 -6.76
CA GLY A 99 2.62 -14.66 -7.68
C GLY A 99 2.02 -14.88 -9.08
N LYS A 100 2.66 -14.34 -10.11
CA LYS A 100 2.21 -14.42 -11.52
C LYS A 100 3.07 -15.33 -12.38
N SER A 101 4.33 -15.53 -12.00
CA SER A 101 5.28 -16.40 -12.72
C SER A 101 6.34 -16.98 -11.79
N GLY A 102 7.13 -17.94 -12.31
CA GLY A 102 8.32 -18.48 -11.65
C GLY A 102 8.05 -19.09 -10.27
N LEU A 103 9.03 -18.92 -9.39
CA LEU A 103 8.97 -19.31 -7.99
C LEU A 103 7.85 -18.60 -7.24
N GLU A 104 7.66 -17.29 -7.47
CA GLU A 104 6.59 -16.50 -6.85
C GLU A 104 5.21 -17.13 -7.07
N ALA A 105 4.88 -17.56 -8.30
CA ALA A 105 3.62 -18.26 -8.58
C ALA A 105 3.60 -19.70 -8.04
N SER A 106 4.71 -20.44 -8.21
CA SER A 106 4.79 -21.85 -7.82
C SER A 106 4.63 -22.06 -6.30
N PHE A 107 5.08 -21.08 -5.52
CA PHE A 107 5.03 -21.11 -4.06
C PHE A 107 4.12 -20.04 -3.45
N ASP A 108 3.22 -19.43 -4.23
CA ASP A 108 2.31 -18.37 -3.80
C ASP A 108 1.57 -18.75 -2.50
N LYS A 109 1.08 -20.00 -2.41
CA LYS A 109 0.39 -20.53 -1.21
C LYS A 109 1.24 -20.54 0.05
N ILE A 110 2.56 -20.69 -0.07
CA ILE A 110 3.50 -20.69 1.06
C ILE A 110 3.89 -19.25 1.40
N LEU A 111 4.11 -18.43 0.38
CA LEU A 111 4.52 -17.03 0.49
C LEU A 111 3.39 -16.09 0.97
N SER A 112 2.12 -16.41 0.68
CA SER A 112 0.98 -15.53 0.92
C SER A 112 0.53 -15.45 2.38
N GLY A 113 0.85 -16.47 3.19
CA GLY A 113 0.36 -16.56 4.57
C GLY A 113 -1.16 -16.73 4.65
N GLN A 114 -1.76 -16.23 5.73
CA GLN A 114 -3.21 -16.24 5.95
C GLN A 114 -3.72 -14.85 6.32
N ASP A 115 -4.76 -14.40 5.62
CA ASP A 115 -5.39 -13.11 5.88
C ASP A 115 -6.00 -13.02 7.29
N GLY A 116 -5.80 -11.85 7.89
CA GLY A 116 -6.51 -11.43 9.08
C GLY A 116 -7.93 -10.92 8.77
N VAL A 117 -8.65 -10.52 9.81
CA VAL A 117 -9.98 -9.93 9.70
C VAL A 117 -10.03 -8.64 10.50
N ILE A 118 -10.40 -7.54 9.84
CA ILE A 118 -10.64 -6.24 10.47
C ILE A 118 -12.10 -5.86 10.21
N THR A 119 -12.81 -5.50 11.27
CA THR A 119 -14.17 -4.95 11.18
C THR A 119 -14.14 -3.45 11.29
N TYR A 120 -14.95 -2.77 10.48
CA TYR A 120 -15.12 -1.33 10.52
C TYR A 120 -16.56 -0.97 10.87
N GLN A 121 -16.75 0.16 11.54
CA GLN A 121 -18.09 0.72 11.74
C GLN A 121 -18.59 1.34 10.43
N LYS A 122 -19.91 1.31 10.23
CA LYS A 122 -20.58 1.99 9.11
C LYS A 122 -21.50 3.08 9.62
N ASP A 123 -21.63 4.16 8.86
CA ASP A 123 -22.66 5.18 9.11
C ASP A 123 -24.06 4.67 8.69
N ARG A 124 -25.09 5.48 8.95
CA ARG A 124 -26.49 5.17 8.58
C ARG A 124 -26.69 4.96 7.07
N ASN A 125 -25.78 5.48 6.25
CA ASN A 125 -25.82 5.38 4.79
C ASN A 125 -24.98 4.20 4.28
N GLY A 126 -24.43 3.38 5.18
CA GLY A 126 -23.63 2.20 4.85
C GLY A 126 -22.16 2.50 4.52
N ASN A 127 -21.70 3.74 4.67
CA ASN A 127 -20.31 4.12 4.39
C ASN A 127 -19.41 3.68 5.54
N THR A 128 -18.26 3.08 5.20
CA THR A 128 -17.24 2.69 6.17
C THR A 128 -16.63 3.90 6.85
N LEU A 129 -16.67 3.94 8.18
CA LEU A 129 -16.03 4.97 8.98
C LEU A 129 -14.52 4.68 9.09
N LEU A 130 -13.72 5.45 8.34
CA LEU A 130 -12.25 5.35 8.36
C LEU A 130 -11.71 5.62 9.77
N GLY A 131 -10.73 4.82 10.19
CA GLY A 131 -10.13 4.91 11.54
C GLY A 131 -10.90 4.16 12.63
N THR A 132 -12.05 3.55 12.34
CA THR A 132 -12.80 2.71 13.30
C THR A 132 -12.45 1.22 13.24
N GLY A 133 -11.42 0.87 12.46
CA GLY A 133 -11.00 -0.51 12.26
C GLY A 133 -10.63 -1.19 13.57
N LYS A 134 -11.26 -2.34 13.86
CA LYS A 134 -10.90 -3.23 14.96
C LYS A 134 -10.48 -4.58 14.39
N THR A 135 -9.28 -5.01 14.74
CA THR A 135 -8.76 -6.34 14.37
C THR A 135 -9.52 -7.41 15.15
N VAL A 136 -10.25 -8.26 14.43
CA VAL A 136 -10.98 -9.42 14.97
C VAL A 136 -10.13 -10.67 14.90
N LYS A 137 -9.35 -10.83 13.82
CA LYS A 137 -8.40 -11.92 13.64
C LYS A 137 -7.07 -11.35 13.13
N LYS A 138 -5.96 -11.69 13.77
CA LYS A 138 -4.63 -11.31 13.28
C LYS A 138 -4.29 -12.10 12.02
N ALA A 139 -3.60 -11.46 11.08
CA ALA A 139 -3.01 -12.15 9.94
C ALA A 139 -1.87 -13.06 10.42
N VAL A 140 -1.56 -14.08 9.63
CA VAL A 140 -0.40 -14.96 9.83
C VAL A 140 0.53 -14.76 8.63
N ASP A 141 1.79 -14.47 8.90
CA ASP A 141 2.77 -14.23 7.85
C ASP A 141 3.00 -15.48 6.99
N GLY A 142 3.34 -15.27 5.72
CA GLY A 142 3.84 -16.32 4.85
C GLY A 142 5.17 -16.89 5.36
N LYS A 143 5.62 -17.99 4.75
CA LYS A 143 6.92 -18.57 5.09
C LYS A 143 7.99 -18.10 4.12
N ASP A 144 9.20 -18.00 4.64
CA ASP A 144 10.39 -17.71 3.84
C ASP A 144 10.77 -18.90 2.96
N ILE A 145 11.33 -18.60 1.79
CA ILE A 145 11.88 -19.57 0.86
C ILE A 145 13.36 -19.29 0.70
N TYR A 146 14.18 -20.29 1.05
CA TYR A 146 15.61 -20.30 0.78
C TYR A 146 15.84 -21.09 -0.50
N THR A 147 16.30 -20.40 -1.54
CA THR A 147 16.67 -21.07 -2.79
C THR A 147 18.06 -21.67 -2.67
N THR A 148 18.40 -22.56 -3.59
CA THR A 148 19.76 -23.10 -3.73
C THR A 148 20.65 -22.21 -4.60
N LEU A 149 20.17 -21.05 -5.06
CA LEU A 149 20.96 -20.12 -5.84
C LEU A 149 22.10 -19.56 -4.99
N SER A 150 23.30 -19.54 -5.56
CA SER A 150 24.43 -18.79 -5.02
C SER A 150 24.44 -17.42 -5.69
N GLU A 151 24.21 -16.36 -4.92
CA GLU A 151 24.17 -14.99 -5.45
C GLU A 151 25.46 -14.63 -6.22
N PRO A 152 26.70 -14.88 -5.71
CA PRO A 152 27.90 -14.56 -6.47
C PRO A 152 28.00 -15.29 -7.80
N ILE A 153 27.61 -16.57 -7.84
CA ILE A 153 27.70 -17.39 -9.05
C ILE A 153 26.64 -16.97 -10.06
N GLN A 154 25.40 -16.75 -9.60
CA GLN A 154 24.32 -16.33 -10.49
C GLN A 154 24.60 -14.94 -11.04
N THR A 155 25.05 -13.99 -10.22
CA THR A 155 25.41 -12.64 -10.70
C THR A 155 26.50 -12.71 -11.76
N PHE A 156 27.51 -13.58 -11.60
CA PHE A 156 28.54 -13.78 -12.61
C PHE A 156 27.99 -14.39 -13.92
N LEU A 157 26.96 -15.24 -13.86
CA LEU A 157 26.35 -15.85 -15.04
C LEU A 157 25.51 -14.86 -15.86
N GLU A 158 24.93 -13.84 -15.21
CA GLU A 158 24.11 -12.80 -15.87
C GLU A 158 24.93 -11.74 -16.62
N THR A 159 26.24 -11.67 -16.36
CA THR A 159 27.19 -10.69 -16.95
C THR A 159 28.08 -11.32 -18.01
#